data_AF-Q708A7-F1
#
_entry.id   AF-Q708A7-F1
#
_cell.length_a   1.000
_cell.length_b   1.000
_cell.length_c   1.000
_cell.angle_alpha   90.00
_cell.angle_beta   90.00
_cell.angle_gamma   90.00
#
_symmetry.space_group_name_H-M   'P 1'
#
loop_
_entity.id
_entity.type
_entity.pdbx_description
1 polymer ?
#
loop_
_entity_poly.entity_id
_entity_poly.type
_entity_poly.pdbx_seq_one_letter_code
_entity_poly.pdbx_strand_id
1 'polypeptide(L)'
;MMTVDPIQDLRNICLQILQSVNSNTLLEEETWDYNTLINNIDLPKQTREALRRSASQYLLYCQRKNKTYTTRKPLPAKAKLQLVETFSKKRYLTRCEKHQLAVQCGITTNQVQIWFANRRKRSKDLNNRD
;
A
#
# COMPACT_ATOMS: atom_id res chain seq x y z
N MET A 1 -4.64 1.51 16.82
CA MET A 1 -5.60 2.14 15.89
C MET A 1 -6.56 1.04 15.46
N MET A 2 -7.84 1.17 15.78
CA MET A 2 -8.86 0.19 15.42
C MET A 2 -8.80 -0.03 13.90
N THR A 3 -8.43 -1.23 13.46
CA THR A 3 -8.48 -1.62 12.05
C THR A 3 -9.95 -1.76 11.70
N VAL A 4 -10.56 -0.65 11.29
CA VAL A 4 -11.93 -0.67 10.82
C VAL A 4 -11.96 -1.50 9.55
N ASP A 5 -12.64 -2.65 9.60
CA ASP A 5 -12.80 -3.55 8.48
C ASP A 5 -13.61 -2.81 7.40
N PRO A 6 -13.03 -2.49 6.23
CA PRO A 6 -13.73 -1.75 5.18
C PRO A 6 -15.04 -2.43 4.74
N ILE A 7 -15.13 -3.76 4.87
CA ILE A 7 -16.34 -4.52 4.55
C ILE A 7 -17.41 -4.28 5.60
N GLN A 8 -17.05 -4.26 6.90
CA GLN A 8 -17.97 -3.94 7.98
C GLN A 8 -18.46 -2.48 7.91
N ASP A 9 -17.60 -1.54 7.52
CA ASP A 9 -18.00 -0.15 7.25
C ASP A 9 -19.03 -0.07 6.12
N LEU A 10 -18.78 -0.77 5.00
CA LEU A 10 -19.73 -0.84 3.89
C LEU A 10 -21.06 -1.48 4.32
N ARG A 11 -21.02 -2.55 5.13
CA ARG A 11 -22.22 -3.20 5.70
C ARG A 11 -23.02 -2.21 6.54
N ASN A 12 -22.37 -1.48 7.44
CA ASN A 12 -23.01 -0.47 8.30
C ASN A 12 -23.63 0.67 7.47
N ILE A 13 -22.95 1.14 6.42
CA ILE A 13 -23.50 2.15 5.50
C ILE A 13 -24.75 1.61 4.78
N CYS A 14 -24.69 0.37 4.28
CA CYS A 14 -25.84 -0.26 3.63
C CYS A 14 -27.01 -0.41 4.61
N LEU A 15 -26.77 -0.86 5.84
CA LEU A 15 -27.78 -0.95 6.90
C LEU A 15 -28.42 0.41 7.20
N GLN A 16 -27.65 1.49 7.33
CA GLN A 16 -28.17 2.84 7.57
C GLN A 16 -29.07 3.35 6.43
N ILE A 17 -28.68 3.09 5.18
CA ILE A 17 -29.47 3.49 4.01
C ILE A 17 -30.77 2.68 3.96
N LEU A 18 -30.69 1.37 4.21
CA LEU A 18 -31.80 0.43 4.01
C LEU A 18 -32.77 0.35 5.19
N GLN A 19 -32.35 0.71 6.41
CA GLN A 19 -33.25 0.90 7.56
C GLN A 19 -34.35 1.94 7.28
N SER A 20 -34.15 2.83 6.31
CA SER A 20 -35.18 3.78 5.86
C SER A 20 -36.21 3.19 4.89
N VAL A 21 -35.98 1.99 4.35
CA VAL A 21 -36.72 1.48 3.17
C VAL A 21 -37.55 0.23 3.44
N ASN A 22 -37.10 -0.71 4.28
CA ASN A 22 -37.88 -1.85 4.83
C ASN A 22 -36.97 -2.81 5.64
N SER A 23 -37.55 -3.67 6.47
CA SER A 23 -36.83 -4.66 7.30
C SER A 23 -35.95 -5.60 6.47
N ASN A 24 -34.62 -5.44 6.55
CA ASN A 24 -33.66 -6.22 5.78
C ASN A 24 -33.03 -7.33 6.65
N THR A 25 -33.82 -8.35 7.00
CA THR A 25 -33.36 -9.55 7.71
C THR A 25 -32.22 -10.29 6.99
N LEU A 26 -32.03 -10.07 5.69
CA LEU A 26 -30.95 -10.65 4.88
C LEU A 26 -29.56 -10.02 5.10
N LEU A 27 -29.46 -8.88 5.81
CA LEU A 27 -28.18 -8.24 6.13
C LEU A 27 -27.59 -8.69 7.47
N GLU A 28 -28.27 -9.59 8.19
CA GLU A 28 -27.83 -10.11 9.49
C GLU A 28 -26.77 -11.23 9.35
N GLU A 29 -26.71 -11.90 8.20
CA GLU A 29 -25.69 -12.92 7.92
C GLU A 29 -24.30 -12.29 7.75
N GLU A 30 -23.31 -12.87 8.42
CA GLU A 30 -21.91 -12.48 8.32
C GLU A 30 -21.37 -12.85 6.93
N THR A 31 -21.36 -11.89 6.00
CA THR A 31 -20.80 -12.07 4.66
C THR A 31 -19.44 -11.38 4.58
N TRP A 32 -18.41 -12.16 4.23
CA TRP A 32 -17.02 -11.68 4.04
C TRP A 32 -16.76 -11.16 2.62
N ASP A 33 -17.78 -11.17 1.75
CA ASP A 33 -17.70 -10.74 0.36
C ASP A 33 -18.75 -9.67 0.06
N TYR A 34 -18.29 -8.48 -0.35
CA TYR A 34 -19.16 -7.37 -0.67
C TYR A 34 -20.07 -7.63 -1.88
N ASN A 35 -19.72 -8.54 -2.79
CA ASN A 35 -20.62 -8.90 -3.90
C ASN A 35 -21.84 -9.66 -3.42
N THR A 36 -21.64 -10.58 -2.46
CA THR A 36 -22.71 -11.33 -1.80
C THR A 36 -23.63 -10.38 -1.03
N LEU A 37 -23.06 -9.46 -0.25
CA LEU A 37 -23.81 -8.38 0.42
C LEU A 37 -24.68 -7.61 -0.57
N ILE A 38 -24.09 -7.13 -1.66
CA ILE A 38 -24.78 -6.31 -2.67
C ILE A 38 -25.85 -7.09 -3.43
N ASN A 39 -25.65 -8.40 -3.66
CA ASN A 39 -26.63 -9.25 -4.34
C ASN A 39 -27.86 -9.55 -3.48
N ASN A 40 -27.68 -9.65 -2.16
CA ASN A 40 -28.76 -9.91 -1.21
C ASN A 40 -29.63 -8.69 -0.89
N ILE A 41 -29.21 -7.48 -1.33
CA ILE A 41 -30.02 -6.28 -1.18
C ILE A 41 -31.11 -6.24 -2.27
N ASP A 42 -32.36 -6.08 -1.83
CA ASP A 42 -33.52 -5.88 -2.71
C ASP A 42 -33.54 -4.46 -3.30
N LEU A 43 -32.79 -4.29 -4.39
CA LEU A 43 -32.69 -3.04 -5.14
C LEU A 43 -32.75 -3.35 -6.64
N PRO A 44 -33.23 -2.38 -7.46
CA PRO A 44 -33.14 -2.47 -8.91
C PRO A 44 -31.69 -2.74 -9.36
N LYS A 45 -31.53 -3.57 -10.39
CA LYS A 45 -30.21 -3.99 -10.90
C LYS A 45 -29.29 -2.79 -11.15
N GLN A 46 -29.79 -1.70 -11.74
CA GLN A 46 -29.02 -0.49 -12.01
C GLN A 46 -28.44 0.11 -10.73
N THR A 47 -29.24 0.19 -9.67
CA THR A 47 -28.83 0.69 -8.35
C THR A 47 -27.81 -0.23 -7.70
N ARG A 48 -28.01 -1.55 -7.81
CA ARG A 48 -27.06 -2.56 -7.32
C ARG A 48 -25.70 -2.44 -7.99
N GLU A 49 -25.66 -2.24 -9.30
CA GLU A 49 -24.41 -2.01 -10.04
C GLU A 49 -23.75 -0.67 -9.70
N ALA A 50 -24.52 0.38 -9.41
CA ALA A 50 -23.97 1.65 -8.94
C ALA A 50 -23.30 1.50 -7.57
N LEU A 51 -23.98 0.82 -6.63
CA LEU A 51 -23.43 0.50 -5.31
C LEU A 51 -22.16 -0.34 -5.41
N ARG A 52 -22.12 -1.34 -6.30
CA ARG A 52 -20.93 -2.17 -6.54
C ARG A 52 -19.71 -1.34 -6.97
N ARG A 53 -19.90 -0.37 -7.86
CA ARG A 53 -18.81 0.53 -8.28
C ARG A 53 -18.31 1.40 -7.13
N SER A 54 -19.21 2.01 -6.37
CA SER A 54 -18.88 2.85 -5.21
C SER A 54 -18.17 2.05 -4.11
N ALA A 55 -18.67 0.85 -3.78
CA ALA A 55 -18.06 -0.05 -2.82
C ALA A 55 -16.65 -0.48 -3.26
N SER A 56 -16.48 -0.87 -4.53
CA SER A 56 -15.17 -1.21 -5.10
C SER A 56 -14.18 -0.04 -5.00
N GLN A 57 -14.63 1.18 -5.32
CA GLN A 57 -13.82 2.38 -5.21
C GLN A 57 -13.43 2.70 -3.75
N TYR A 58 -14.36 2.52 -2.81
CA TYR A 58 -14.10 2.69 -1.39
C TYR A 58 -13.10 1.66 -0.85
N LEU A 59 -13.25 0.38 -1.21
CA LEU A 59 -12.29 -0.67 -0.86
C LEU A 59 -10.90 -0.37 -1.41
N LEU A 60 -10.79 0.10 -2.66
CA LEU A 60 -9.51 0.53 -3.25
C LEU A 60 -8.92 1.74 -2.51
N TYR A 61 -9.73 2.71 -2.10
CA TYR A 61 -9.29 3.83 -1.29
C TYR A 61 -8.75 3.37 0.06
N CYS A 62 -9.49 2.51 0.77
CA CYS A 62 -9.05 1.93 2.05
C CYS A 62 -7.76 1.14 1.90
N GLN A 63 -7.62 0.32 0.85
CA GLN A 63 -6.35 -0.37 0.54
C GLN A 63 -5.20 0.60 0.29
N ARG A 64 -5.43 1.70 -0.45
CA ARG A 64 -4.40 2.71 -0.72
C ARG A 64 -4.03 3.51 0.52
N LYS A 65 -5.00 3.82 1.39
CA LYS A 65 -4.79 4.54 2.65
C LYS A 65 -4.09 3.66 3.69
N ASN A 66 -4.50 2.39 3.79
CA ASN A 66 -3.88 1.37 4.64
C ASN A 66 -2.64 0.74 4.05
N LYS A 67 -2.23 1.17 2.84
CA LYS A 67 -0.85 1.04 2.38
C LYS A 67 0.01 1.96 3.25
N THR A 68 0.09 1.61 4.53
CA THR A 68 1.18 2.02 5.39
C THR A 68 2.42 1.67 4.57
N TYR A 69 3.21 2.68 4.23
CA TYR A 69 4.55 2.44 3.75
C TYR A 69 5.17 1.61 4.85
N THR A 70 5.22 0.28 4.69
CA THR A 70 5.72 -0.67 5.69
C THR A 70 6.90 0.01 6.34
N THR A 71 6.77 0.40 7.62
CA THR A 71 7.68 1.40 8.23
C THR A 71 9.07 1.03 7.81
N ARG A 72 9.69 1.87 6.95
CA ARG A 72 10.86 1.46 6.18
C ARG A 72 11.88 0.93 7.18
N LYS A 73 12.19 -0.37 7.14
CA LYS A 73 13.21 -0.92 8.03
C LYS A 73 14.51 -0.17 7.72
N PRO A 74 15.11 0.53 8.70
CA PRO A 74 16.33 1.27 8.44
C PRO A 74 17.43 0.30 8.00
N LEU A 75 18.27 0.71 7.06
CA LEU A 75 19.44 -0.07 6.68
C LEU A 75 20.36 -0.23 7.91
N PRO A 76 20.96 -1.41 8.13
CA PRO A 76 21.96 -1.63 9.17
C PRO A 76 23.09 -0.60 9.10
N ALA A 77 23.63 -0.17 10.25
CA ALA A 77 24.70 0.83 10.29
C ALA A 77 25.94 0.40 9.48
N LYS A 78 26.34 -0.87 9.61
CA LYS A 78 27.43 -1.48 8.83
C LYS A 78 27.19 -1.39 7.32
N ALA A 79 25.98 -1.74 6.88
CA ALA A 79 25.59 -1.65 5.48
C ALA A 79 25.66 -0.19 4.97
N LYS A 80 25.20 0.79 5.76
CA LYS A 80 25.30 2.21 5.41
C LYS A 80 26.75 2.66 5.22
N LEU A 81 27.67 2.27 6.11
CA LEU A 81 29.09 2.62 6.00
C LEU A 81 29.72 2.05 4.72
N GLN A 82 29.50 0.76 4.44
CA GLN A 82 30.00 0.12 3.21
C GLN A 82 29.41 0.75 1.95
N LEU A 83 28.12 1.12 1.96
CA LEU A 83 27.49 1.83 0.85
C LEU A 83 28.13 3.20 0.61
N VAL A 84 28.45 3.95 1.67
CA VAL A 84 29.12 5.27 1.56
C VAL A 84 30.54 5.12 1.02
N GLU A 85 31.32 4.17 1.54
CA GLU A 85 32.69 3.89 1.08
C GLU A 85 32.71 3.41 -0.38
N THR A 86 31.77 2.55 -0.76
CA THR A 86 31.67 2.11 -2.16
C THR A 86 31.27 3.25 -3.07
N PHE A 87 30.36 4.13 -2.62
CA PHE A 87 29.90 5.28 -3.39
C PHE A 87 30.98 6.33 -3.62
N SER A 88 31.90 6.54 -2.67
CA SER A 88 33.03 7.45 -2.86
C SER A 88 34.01 6.94 -3.91
N LYS A 89 34.19 5.61 -4.02
CA LYS A 89 35.01 4.95 -5.05
C LYS A 89 34.30 4.92 -6.42
N LYS A 90 33.01 4.58 -6.45
CA LYS A 90 32.25 4.39 -7.69
C LYS A 90 30.77 4.76 -7.51
N ARG A 91 30.33 5.82 -8.20
CA ARG A 91 28.96 6.38 -8.09
C ARG A 91 27.88 5.59 -8.83
N TYR A 92 28.28 4.73 -9.77
CA TYR A 92 27.40 3.94 -10.63
C TYR A 92 27.86 2.48 -10.66
N LEU A 93 27.03 1.57 -10.18
CA LEU A 93 27.33 0.14 -10.15
C LEU A 93 26.60 -0.61 -11.26
N THR A 94 27.28 -1.58 -11.85
CA THR A 94 26.71 -2.60 -12.74
C THR A 94 25.78 -3.54 -11.96
N ARG A 95 25.03 -4.38 -12.67
CA ARG A 95 24.15 -5.39 -12.05
C ARG A 95 24.92 -6.36 -11.14
N CYS A 96 26.08 -6.84 -11.60
CA CYS A 96 26.93 -7.76 -10.85
C CYS A 96 27.46 -7.12 -9.56
N GLU A 97 27.99 -5.90 -9.65
CA GLU A 97 28.53 -5.17 -8.49
C GLU A 97 27.46 -4.88 -7.44
N LYS A 98 26.24 -4.50 -7.86
CA LYS A 98 25.11 -4.32 -6.91
C LYS A 98 24.80 -5.61 -6.17
N HIS A 99 24.86 -6.75 -6.86
CA HIS A 99 24.58 -8.05 -6.25
C HIS A 99 25.67 -8.42 -5.23
N GLN A 100 26.95 -8.30 -5.61
CA GLN A 100 28.07 -8.55 -4.71
C GLN A 100 28.02 -7.67 -3.45
N LEU A 101 27.76 -6.37 -3.61
CA LEU A 101 27.64 -5.44 -2.50
C LEU A 101 26.45 -5.78 -1.59
N ALA A 102 25.33 -6.22 -2.18
CA ALA A 102 24.15 -6.65 -1.42
C ALA A 102 24.48 -7.84 -0.50
N VAL A 103 25.19 -8.84 -1.02
CA VAL A 103 25.67 -10.00 -0.24
C VAL A 103 26.59 -9.55 0.89
N GLN A 104 27.58 -8.70 0.60
CA GLN A 104 28.53 -8.19 1.61
C GLN A 104 27.86 -7.39 2.73
N CYS A 105 26.83 -6.62 2.40
CA CYS A 105 26.11 -5.78 3.35
C CYS A 105 24.96 -6.50 4.08
N GLY A 106 24.58 -7.71 3.66
CA GLY A 106 23.42 -8.42 4.20
C GLY A 106 22.08 -7.74 3.90
N ILE A 107 21.94 -7.13 2.72
CA ILE A 107 20.73 -6.44 2.25
C ILE A 107 20.34 -6.91 0.85
N THR A 108 19.18 -6.50 0.35
CA THR A 108 18.73 -6.87 -1.01
C THR A 108 19.41 -6.01 -2.08
N THR A 109 19.58 -6.57 -3.28
CA THR A 109 20.09 -5.83 -4.44
C THR A 109 19.21 -4.61 -4.77
N ASN A 110 17.90 -4.70 -4.53
CA ASN A 110 16.98 -3.58 -4.69
C ASN A 110 17.26 -2.44 -3.68
N GLN A 111 17.55 -2.77 -2.42
CA GLN A 111 17.94 -1.76 -1.43
C GLN A 111 19.23 -1.04 -1.83
N VAL A 112 20.24 -1.75 -2.34
CA VAL A 112 21.46 -1.15 -2.89
C VAL A 112 21.12 -0.20 -4.05
N GLN A 113 20.31 -0.67 -5.01
CA GLN A 113 19.89 0.14 -6.16
C GLN A 113 19.19 1.44 -5.75
N ILE A 114 18.20 1.34 -4.85
CA ILE A 114 17.43 2.49 -4.35
C ILE A 114 18.34 3.44 -3.58
N TRP A 115 19.24 2.92 -2.73
CA TRP A 115 20.17 3.74 -1.97
C TRP A 115 21.10 4.54 -2.89
N PHE A 116 21.70 3.90 -3.90
CA PHE A 116 22.57 4.57 -4.87
C PHE A 116 21.82 5.65 -5.67
N ALA A 117 20.58 5.37 -6.10
CA ALA A 117 19.75 6.35 -6.79
C ALA A 117 19.44 7.57 -5.91
N ASN A 118 19.02 7.34 -4.67
CA ASN A 118 18.73 8.40 -3.71
C ASN A 118 19.98 9.20 -3.34
N ARG A 119 21.13 8.54 -3.18
CA ARG A 119 22.42 9.19 -2.89
C ARG A 119 22.83 10.12 -4.03
N ARG A 120 22.69 9.69 -5.28
CA ARG A 120 22.95 10.55 -6.45
C ARG A 120 22.01 11.74 -6.52
N LYS A 121 20.71 11.54 -6.26
CA LYS A 121 19.73 12.64 -6.22
C LYS A 121 20.15 13.70 -5.20
N ARG A 122 20.42 13.28 -3.96
CA ARG A 122 20.86 14.19 -2.88
C ARG A 122 22.19 14.89 -3.19
N SER A 123 23.13 14.24 -3.88
CA SER A 123 24.38 14.90 -4.29
C SER A 123 24.16 15.99 -5.33
N LYS A 124 23.19 15.83 -6.25
CA LYS A 124 22.85 16.88 -7.21
C LYS A 124 22.18 18.07 -6.52
N ASP A 125 21.30 17.77 -5.56
CA ASP A 125 20.57 18.80 -4.82
C ASP A 125 21.50 19.69 -3.98
N LEU A 126 22.67 19.19 -3.55
CA LEU A 126 23.68 19.98 -2.85
C LEU A 126 24.47 20.89 -3.83
N ASN A 127 24.90 20.36 -4.97
CA ASN A 127 25.66 21.14 -5.96
C ASN A 127 24.84 22.25 -6.66
N ASN A 128 23.50 22.22 -6.57
CA ASN A 128 22.60 23.21 -7.21
C ASN A 128 22.02 24.22 -6.20
N ARG A 129 22.52 24.22 -4.96
CA ARG A 129 22.12 25.15 -3.90
C ARG A 129 23.19 26.19 -3.55
N ASP A 130 24.32 26.13 -4.25
CA ASP A 130 25.38 27.13 -4.28
C ASP A 130 25.34 27.86 -5.63
#